data_AF-A0A2V8W4X2-F1
#
_entry.id   AF-A0A2V8W4X2-F1
#
_cell.length_a   1.000
_cell.length_b   1.000
_cell.length_c   1.000
_cell.angle_alpha   90.00
_cell.angle_beta   90.00
_cell.angle_gamma   90.00
#
_symmetry.space_group_name_H-M   'P 1'
#
loop_
_entity.id
_entity.type
_entity.pdbx_description
1 polymer ?
#
loop_
_entity_poly.entity_id
_entity_poly.type
_entity_poly.pdbx_seq_one_letter_code
_entity_poly.pdbx_strand_id
1 'polypeptide(L)'
;MKTLVEYLELATVAHGHLCAGQVLGVRLAMLGLRELGIDDPIAERKRVVTYVEIDRCVTDAVALVANCRLGKRALKFRDWGKVAATFVDL
;
A
#
# COMPACT_ATOMS: atom_id res chain seq x y z
N MET A 1 6.17 -10.35 -6.70
CA MET A 1 4.97 -9.59 -6.29
C MET A 1 3.73 -10.47 -6.49
N LYS A 2 2.70 -10.39 -5.64
CA LYS A 2 1.44 -11.13 -5.90
C LYS A 2 0.69 -10.52 -7.08
N THR A 3 -0.21 -11.27 -7.70
CA THR A 3 -1.11 -10.77 -8.75
C THR A 3 -2.13 -9.78 -8.19
N LEU A 4 -2.76 -9.01 -9.07
CA LEU A 4 -3.83 -8.09 -8.68
C LEU A 4 -4.97 -8.82 -7.95
N VAL A 5 -5.40 -9.97 -8.45
CA VAL A 5 -6.52 -10.74 -7.87
C VAL A 5 -6.18 -11.20 -6.46
N GLU A 6 -5.00 -11.78 -6.25
CA GLU A 6 -4.56 -12.21 -4.92
C GLU A 6 -4.48 -11.04 -3.93
N TYR A 7 -4.01 -9.87 -4.35
CA TYR A 7 -4.01 -8.70 -3.48
C TYR A 7 -5.41 -8.18 -3.17
N LEU A 8 -6.35 -8.22 -4.13
CA LEU A 8 -7.74 -7.82 -3.87
C LEU A 8 -8.44 -8.76 -2.89
N GLU A 9 -8.16 -10.06 -2.95
CA GLU A 9 -8.64 -11.04 -1.97
C GLU A 9 -8.08 -10.75 -0.58
N LEU A 10 -6.76 -10.55 -0.47
CA LEU A 10 -6.11 -10.19 0.79
C LEU A 10 -6.62 -8.87 1.37
N ALA A 11 -6.78 -7.86 0.52
CA ALA A 11 -7.34 -6.57 0.88
C ALA A 11 -8.78 -6.69 1.39
N THR A 12 -9.61 -7.51 0.74
CA THR A 12 -10.98 -7.80 1.16
C THR A 12 -11.02 -8.43 2.55
N VAL A 13 -10.17 -9.44 2.79
CA VAL A 13 -10.09 -10.10 4.10
C VAL A 13 -9.60 -9.14 5.19
N ALA A 14 -8.56 -8.35 4.91
CA ALA A 14 -7.98 -7.43 5.87
C ALA A 14 -8.90 -6.25 6.22
N HIS A 15 -9.64 -5.73 5.23
CA HIS A 15 -10.54 -4.58 5.39
C HIS A 15 -11.98 -4.98 5.76
N GLY A 16 -12.36 -6.23 5.53
CA GLY A 16 -13.70 -6.79 5.79
C GLY A 16 -14.68 -6.68 4.62
N HIS A 17 -14.33 -5.96 3.55
CA HIS A 17 -15.09 -5.91 2.30
C HIS A 17 -14.23 -5.37 1.15
N LEU A 18 -14.69 -5.60 -0.08
CA LEU A 18 -14.11 -4.99 -1.27
C LEU A 18 -14.86 -3.70 -1.62
N CYS A 19 -14.14 -2.60 -1.74
CA CYS A 19 -14.69 -1.33 -2.23
C CYS A 19 -13.78 -0.73 -3.32
N ALA A 20 -14.29 0.29 -4.02
CA ALA A 20 -13.51 0.99 -5.05
C ALA A 20 -12.19 1.55 -4.51
N GLY A 21 -12.15 1.98 -3.24
CA GLY A 21 -10.94 2.43 -2.57
C GLY A 21 -9.88 1.33 -2.42
N GLN A 22 -10.28 0.09 -2.08
CA GLN A 22 -9.36 -1.05 -2.03
C GLN A 22 -8.78 -1.34 -3.42
N VAL A 23 -9.62 -1.36 -4.46
CA VAL A 23 -9.17 -1.59 -5.84
C VAL A 23 -8.18 -0.54 -6.30
N LEU A 24 -8.47 0.73 -6.03
CA LEU A 24 -7.58 1.84 -6.37
C LEU A 24 -6.26 1.77 -5.59
N GLY A 25 -6.32 1.52 -4.28
CA GLY A 25 -5.13 1.45 -3.42
C GLY A 25 -4.21 0.29 -3.77
N VAL A 26 -4.76 -0.89 -4.10
CA VAL A 26 -3.94 -2.03 -4.55
C VAL A 26 -3.19 -1.68 -5.83
N ARG A 27 -3.90 -1.15 -6.83
CA ARG A 27 -3.27 -0.74 -8.11
C ARG A 27 -2.21 0.33 -7.91
N LEU A 28 -2.51 1.33 -7.08
CA LEU A 28 -1.61 2.43 -6.77
C LEU A 28 -0.31 1.92 -6.11
N ALA A 29 -0.41 1.01 -5.14
CA ALA A 29 0.77 0.44 -4.49
C ALA A 29 1.55 -0.53 -5.37
N MET A 30 0.87 -1.36 -6.17
CA MET A 30 1.55 -2.23 -7.14
C MET A 30 2.35 -1.42 -8.17
N LEU A 31 1.79 -0.29 -8.64
CA LEU A 31 2.50 0.63 -9.53
C LEU A 31 3.70 1.25 -8.82
N GLY A 32 3.51 1.82 -7.63
CA GLY A 32 4.59 2.46 -6.87
C GLY A 32 5.78 1.54 -6.59
N LEU A 33 5.54 0.29 -6.18
CA LEU A 33 6.60 -0.69 -5.98
C LEU A 33 7.31 -1.09 -7.27
N ARG A 34 6.56 -1.22 -8.38
CA ARG A 34 7.12 -1.54 -9.69
C ARG A 34 8.06 -0.45 -10.18
N GLU A 35 7.67 0.82 -10.05
CA GLU A 35 8.51 1.97 -10.43
C GLU A 35 9.82 2.05 -9.61
N LEU A 36 9.80 1.52 -8.38
CA LEU A 36 10.99 1.40 -7.52
C LEU A 36 11.80 0.10 -7.75
N GLY A 37 11.35 -0.79 -8.65
CA GLY A 37 11.99 -2.09 -8.87
C GLY A 37 11.96 -3.01 -7.64
N ILE A 38 10.89 -2.94 -6.83
CA ILE A 38 10.68 -3.80 -5.66
C ILE A 38 9.69 -4.90 -6.02
N ASP A 39 10.19 -6.12 -6.20
CA ASP A 39 9.39 -7.27 -6.57
C ASP A 39 8.86 -8.03 -5.35
N ASP A 40 9.54 -7.98 -4.21
CA ASP A 40 9.09 -8.62 -2.97
C ASP A 40 9.11 -7.64 -1.78
N PRO A 41 8.02 -6.89 -1.54
CA PRO A 41 7.93 -5.95 -0.42
C PRO A 41 7.99 -6.62 0.98
N ILE A 42 7.87 -7.95 1.07
CA ILE A 42 8.01 -8.67 2.35
C ILE A 42 9.48 -8.94 2.64
N ALA A 43 10.21 -9.49 1.66
CA ALA A 43 11.64 -9.73 1.76
C ALA A 43 12.41 -8.40 1.87
N GLU A 44 12.00 -7.40 1.08
CA GLU A 44 12.67 -6.11 0.93
C GLU A 44 12.12 -5.01 1.84
N ARG A 45 11.36 -5.37 2.88
CA ARG A 45 10.65 -4.45 3.80
C ARG A 45 11.48 -3.33 4.45
N LYS A 46 12.81 -3.38 4.39
CA LYS A 46 13.70 -2.34 4.92
C LYS A 46 13.98 -1.21 3.91
N ARG A 47 13.74 -1.47 2.63
CA ARG A 47 13.92 -0.52 1.52
C ARG A 47 12.80 0.50 1.46
N VAL A 48 11.56 0.10 1.74
CA VAL A 48 10.40 0.95 1.47
C VAL A 48 9.83 1.65 2.69
N VAL A 49 9.63 2.97 2.56
CA VAL A 49 8.74 3.76 3.42
C VAL A 49 7.64 4.36 2.55
N THR A 50 6.40 4.25 3.00
CA THR A 50 5.24 4.80 2.28
C THR A 50 4.61 5.95 3.06
N TYR A 51 4.36 7.06 2.38
CA TYR A 51 3.53 8.16 2.88
C TYR A 51 2.16 8.06 2.24
N VAL A 52 1.10 8.21 3.02
CA VAL A 52 -0.30 8.24 2.57
C VAL A 52 -0.92 9.57 2.94
N GLU A 53 -1.67 10.16 2.01
CA GLU A 53 -2.20 11.53 2.14
C GLU A 53 -3.67 11.61 2.60
N ILE A 54 -4.24 10.46 2.97
CA ILE A 54 -5.65 10.31 3.38
C ILE A 54 -5.82 9.11 4.33
N ASP A 55 -6.84 9.12 5.19
CA ASP A 55 -7.18 8.07 6.18
C ASP A 55 -8.39 7.21 5.76
N ARG A 56 -8.51 6.95 4.46
CA ARG A 56 -9.62 6.17 3.88
C ARG A 56 -9.17 4.78 3.43
N CYS A 57 -10.10 3.95 2.95
CA CYS A 57 -9.87 2.55 2.55
C CYS A 57 -8.63 2.34 1.65
N VAL A 58 -8.29 3.30 0.79
CA VAL A 58 -7.08 3.27 -0.05
C VAL A 58 -5.82 3.02 0.79
N THR A 59 -5.74 3.61 1.98
CA THR A 59 -4.59 3.49 2.89
C THR A 59 -4.38 2.07 3.40
N ASP A 60 -5.45 1.34 3.68
CA ASP A 60 -5.36 -0.06 4.12
C ASP A 60 -4.76 -0.94 3.00
N ALA A 61 -5.24 -0.74 1.77
CA ALA A 61 -4.71 -1.45 0.60
C ALA A 61 -3.23 -1.13 0.35
N VAL A 62 -2.85 0.17 0.42
CA VAL A 62 -1.48 0.60 0.23
C VAL A 62 -0.55 0.00 1.29
N ALA A 63 -0.96 0.05 2.57
CA ALA A 63 -0.20 -0.54 3.67
C ALA A 63 -0.02 -2.05 3.51
N LEU A 64 -1.05 -2.75 3.02
CA LEU A 64 -1.02 -4.19 2.78
C LEU A 64 -0.07 -4.56 1.64
N VAL A 65 -0.18 -3.90 0.49
CA VAL A 65 0.62 -4.23 -0.71
C VAL A 65 2.07 -3.83 -0.53
N ALA A 66 2.34 -2.62 -0.04
CA ALA A 66 3.70 -2.12 0.21
C ALA A 66 4.35 -2.75 1.45
N ASN A 67 3.60 -3.54 2.23
CA ASN A 67 4.01 -4.09 3.51
C ASN A 67 4.54 -3.02 4.50
N CYS A 68 4.07 -1.77 4.34
CA CYS A 68 4.39 -0.65 5.20
C CYS A 68 3.33 -0.54 6.31
N ARG A 69 3.76 -0.63 7.57
CA ARG A 69 2.86 -0.55 8.73
C ARG A 69 3.27 0.55 9.69
N LEU A 70 2.28 1.17 10.35
CA LEU A 70 2.50 2.19 11.38
C LEU A 70 3.39 1.65 12.51
N GLY A 71 3.08 0.45 13.02
CA GLY A 71 3.85 -0.23 14.08
C GLY A 71 5.27 -0.66 13.68
N LYS A 72 5.63 -0.57 12.38
CA LYS A 72 7.00 -0.79 11.88
C LYS A 72 7.68 0.50 11.48
N ARG A 73 7.06 1.66 11.76
CA ARG A 73 7.53 3.00 11.39
C ARG A 73 7.69 3.18 9.87
N ALA A 74 7.15 2.28 9.05
CA ALA A 74 7.29 2.29 7.59
C ALA A 74 6.10 2.94 6.87
N LEU A 75 4.98 3.18 7.56
CA LEU A 75 3.83 3.92 7.03
C LEU A 75 3.73 5.29 7.72
N LYS A 76 3.61 6.36 6.93
CA LYS A 76 3.51 7.75 7.39
C LYS A 76 2.22 8.38 6.90
N PHE A 77 1.36 8.79 7.82
CA PHE A 77 0.13 9.50 7.47
C PHE A 77 0.38 11.02 7.39
N ARG A 78 -0.14 11.67 6.35
CA ARG A 78 -0.17 13.12 6.15
C ARG A 78 -1.58 13.53 5.77
N ASP A 79 -2.36 14.07 6.70
CA ASP A 79 -3.77 14.35 6.45
C ASP A 79 -3.98 15.58 5.55
N TRP A 80 -3.85 15.40 4.25
CA TRP A 80 -4.08 16.44 3.24
C TRP A 80 -5.40 16.22 2.50
N GLY A 81 -6.13 15.16 2.82
CA GLY A 81 -7.39 14.78 2.16
C GLY A 81 -7.21 14.32 0.71
N LYS A 82 -5.99 14.00 0.27
CA LYS A 82 -5.68 13.61 -1.11
C LYS A 82 -5.55 12.11 -1.22
N VAL A 83 -6.18 11.53 -2.24
CA VAL A 83 -5.98 10.13 -2.60
C VAL A 83 -4.63 9.99 -3.31
N ALA A 84 -3.55 10.00 -2.53
CA ALA A 84 -2.17 9.90 -3.01
C ALA A 84 -1.30 9.10 -2.03
N ALA A 85 -0.27 8.45 -2.56
CA ALA A 85 0.80 7.87 -1.77
C ALA A 85 2.15 8.12 -2.43
N THR A 86 3.17 8.33 -1.60
CA THR A 86 4.57 8.45 -2.02
C THR A 86 5.34 7.24 -1.50
N PHE A 87 6.04 6.54 -2.39
CA PHE A 87 6.89 5.40 -2.07
C PHE A 87 8.34 5.85 -2.12
N VAL A 88 9.10 5.60 -1.06
CA VAL A 88 10.50 5.99 -0.93
C VAL A 88 11.34 4.73 -0.73
N ASP A 89 12.34 4.55 -1.61
CA ASP A 89 13.41 3.55 -1.47
C ASP A 89 14.58 4.16 -0.68
N LEU A 90 15.03 3.48 0.37
CA LEU A 90 16.03 3.93 1.35
C LEU A 90 17.37 3.18 1.25
#